data_AF-A0A973P1J2-F1
#
_entry.id   AF-A0A973P1J2-F1
#
_cell.length_a   1.000
_cell.length_b   1.000
_cell.length_c   1.000
_cell.angle_alpha   90.00
_cell.angle_beta   90.00
_cell.angle_gamma   90.00
#
_symmetry.space_group_name_H-M   'P 1'
#
loop_
_entity.id
_entity.type
_entity.pdbx_description
1 polymer ?
#
loop_
_entity_poly.entity_id
_entity_poly.type
_entity_poly.pdbx_seq_one_letter_code
_entity_poly.pdbx_strand_id
1 'polypeptide(L)'
;MSDADQLAKVVGALRQSVADNDRLRRENERLTAAIGEPVAVVGMGCRFPGGVGSPEDLWRLVADGVDAVSSFPADRGWDVGALFDPSGERAGSTYSVEGGFLDGAGDFDAA
;
A
#
# COMPACT_ATOMS: atom_id res chain seq x y z
N MET A 1 -54.96 -21.34 28.35
CA MET A 1 -53.94 -21.81 27.39
C MET A 1 -53.45 -23.13 27.94
N SER A 2 -53.65 -24.23 27.21
CA SER A 2 -53.30 -25.57 27.71
C SER A 2 -51.78 -25.71 27.85
N ASP A 3 -51.28 -26.52 28.78
CA ASP A 3 -49.85 -26.89 28.85
C ASP A 3 -49.33 -27.41 27.50
N ALA A 4 -50.20 -28.06 26.72
CA ALA A 4 -49.90 -28.50 25.36
C ALA A 4 -49.68 -27.33 24.38
N ASP A 5 -50.42 -26.22 24.51
CA ASP A 5 -50.27 -25.03 23.67
C ASP A 5 -48.96 -24.31 24.01
N GLN A 6 -48.61 -24.26 25.29
CA GLN A 6 -47.38 -23.63 25.76
C GLN A 6 -46.15 -24.42 25.31
N LEU A 7 -46.20 -25.75 25.38
CA LEU A 7 -45.15 -26.63 24.87
C LEU A 7 -44.99 -26.49 23.34
N ALA A 8 -46.09 -26.47 22.59
CA ALA A 8 -46.07 -26.32 21.14
C ALA A 8 -45.43 -24.97 20.72
N LYS A 9 -45.76 -23.89 21.44
CA LYS A 9 -45.19 -22.56 21.20
C LYS A 9 -43.68 -22.53 21.47
N VAL A 10 -43.22 -23.15 22.56
CA VAL A 10 -41.79 -23.25 22.90
C VAL A 10 -41.03 -24.06 21.85
N VAL A 11 -41.57 -25.20 21.42
CA VAL A 11 -40.96 -26.03 20.37
C VAL A 11 -40.88 -25.28 19.03
N GLY A 12 -41.91 -24.54 18.67
CA GLY A 12 -41.91 -23.69 17.48
C GLY A 12 -40.83 -22.60 17.54
N ALA A 13 -40.74 -21.89 18.67
CA ALA A 13 -39.72 -20.86 18.89
C ALA A 13 -38.30 -21.44 18.87
N LEU A 14 -38.08 -22.61 19.47
CA LEU A 14 -36.78 -23.27 19.49
C LEU A 14 -36.35 -23.70 18.08
N ARG A 15 -37.25 -24.28 17.29
CA ARG A 15 -36.98 -24.65 15.89
C ARG A 15 -36.60 -23.43 15.05
N GLN A 16 -37.31 -22.32 15.23
CA GLN A 16 -37.00 -21.07 14.55
C GLN A 16 -35.61 -20.55 14.94
N SER A 17 -35.30 -20.56 16.24
CA SER A 17 -33.98 -20.13 16.76
C SER A 17 -32.83 -21.00 16.24
N VAL A 18 -33.02 -22.32 16.12
CA VAL A 18 -32.00 -23.22 15.52
C VAL A 18 -31.78 -22.87 14.04
N ALA A 19 -32.85 -22.68 13.27
CA ALA A 19 -32.74 -22.29 11.87
C ALA A 19 -32.05 -20.93 11.67
N ASP A 20 -32.32 -19.98 12.56
CA ASP A 20 -31.69 -18.66 12.56
C ASP A 20 -30.20 -18.73 12.93
N ASN A 21 -29.83 -19.53 13.93
CA ASN A 21 -28.43 -19.76 14.29
C ASN A 21 -27.63 -20.40 13.15
N ASP A 22 -28.19 -21.40 12.47
CA ASP A 22 -27.54 -22.03 11.32
C ASP A 22 -27.30 -21.04 10.18
N ARG A 23 -28.27 -20.14 9.94
CA ARG A 23 -28.12 -19.07 8.96
C ARG A 23 -27.01 -18.11 9.35
N LEU A 24 -27.01 -17.63 10.60
CA LEU A 24 -26.01 -16.69 11.08
C LEU A 24 -24.60 -17.30 11.13
N ARG A 25 -24.47 -18.59 11.41
CA ARG A 25 -23.18 -19.30 11.34
C ARG A 25 -22.64 -19.33 9.92
N ARG A 26 -23.46 -19.73 8.94
CA ARG A 26 -23.07 -19.71 7.52
C ARG A 26 -22.67 -18.31 7.04
N GLU A 27 -23.39 -17.29 7.49
CA GLU A 27 -23.07 -15.90 7.15
C GLU A 27 -21.75 -15.46 7.77
N ASN A 28 -21.51 -15.75 9.05
CA ASN A 28 -20.23 -15.47 9.70
C ASN A 28 -19.07 -16.21 9.04
N GLU A 29 -19.26 -17.48 8.65
CA GLU A 29 -18.26 -18.26 7.91
C GLU A 29 -17.93 -17.60 6.57
N ARG A 30 -18.95 -17.15 5.81
CA ARG A 30 -18.74 -16.41 4.56
C ARG A 30 -18.00 -15.09 4.77
N LEU A 31 -18.42 -14.31 5.75
CA LEU A 31 -17.77 -13.03 6.07
C LEU A 31 -16.32 -13.25 6.49
N THR A 32 -16.06 -14.28 7.29
CA THR A 32 -14.70 -14.65 7.71
C THR A 32 -13.86 -15.11 6.53
N ALA A 33 -14.42 -15.93 5.63
CA ALA A 33 -13.75 -16.36 4.41
C ALA A 33 -13.45 -15.19 3.47
N ALA A 34 -14.38 -14.25 3.31
CA ALA A 34 -14.19 -13.05 2.50
C ALA A 34 -13.14 -12.10 3.09
N ILE A 35 -13.11 -11.94 4.42
CA ILE A 35 -12.06 -11.15 5.11
C ILE A 35 -10.69 -11.81 4.95
N GLY A 36 -10.64 -13.14 4.95
CA GLY A 36 -9.41 -13.92 4.76
C GLY A 36 -9.04 -14.20 3.31
N GLU A 37 -9.77 -13.66 2.33
CA GLU A 37 -9.52 -13.92 0.92
C GLU A 37 -8.18 -13.31 0.48
N PRO A 38 -7.21 -14.12 0.00
CA PRO A 38 -5.92 -13.59 -0.42
C PRO A 38 -6.04 -12.66 -1.63
N VAL A 39 -5.34 -11.53 -1.60
CA VAL A 39 -5.26 -10.60 -2.73
C VAL A 39 -4.05 -10.94 -3.60
N ALA A 40 -4.29 -11.25 -4.87
CA ALA A 40 -3.23 -11.51 -5.83
C ALA A 40 -2.64 -10.19 -6.37
N VAL A 41 -1.31 -10.04 -6.28
CA VAL A 41 -0.58 -8.99 -7.00
C VAL A 41 -0.30 -9.49 -8.42
N VAL A 42 -1.05 -8.97 -9.40
CA VAL A 42 -1.01 -9.44 -10.80
C VAL A 42 -0.15 -8.59 -11.73
N GLY A 43 0.38 -7.46 -11.24
CA GLY A 43 1.23 -6.56 -12.00
C GLY A 43 1.98 -5.58 -11.12
N MET A 44 3.12 -5.11 -11.60
CA MET A 44 3.99 -4.13 -10.93
C MET A 44 4.57 -3.17 -11.97
N GLY A 45 4.86 -1.94 -11.55
CA GLY A 45 5.55 -0.95 -12.37
C GLY A 45 6.16 0.12 -11.47
N CYS A 46 7.31 0.66 -11.87
CA CYS A 46 8.01 1.64 -11.05
C CYS A 46 8.95 2.55 -11.86
N ARG A 47 9.32 3.65 -11.21
CA ARG A 47 10.45 4.52 -11.55
C ARG A 47 11.16 4.83 -10.23
N PHE A 48 12.45 4.54 -10.14
CA PHE A 48 13.28 4.80 -8.96
C PHE A 48 14.61 5.45 -9.36
N PRO A 49 15.36 6.03 -8.42
CA PRO A 49 16.70 6.56 -8.68
C PRO A 49 17.66 5.51 -9.26
N GLY A 50 18.72 5.97 -9.91
CA GLY A 50 19.72 5.09 -10.53
C GLY A 50 19.25 4.45 -11.83
N GLY A 51 18.41 5.13 -12.61
CA GLY A 51 17.94 4.65 -13.91
C GLY A 51 16.93 3.50 -13.87
N VAL A 52 16.32 3.24 -12.72
CA VAL A 52 15.38 2.11 -12.57
C VAL A 52 14.05 2.42 -13.26
N GLY A 53 13.78 1.70 -14.35
CA GLY A 53 12.58 1.82 -15.17
C GLY A 53 11.62 0.62 -15.10
N SER A 54 11.94 -0.39 -14.29
CA SER A 54 11.14 -1.60 -14.20
C SER A 54 11.38 -2.34 -12.88
N PRO A 55 10.46 -3.23 -12.46
CA PRO A 55 10.71 -4.13 -11.33
C PRO A 55 12.00 -4.95 -11.48
N GLU A 56 12.35 -5.33 -12.72
CA GLU A 56 13.58 -6.06 -13.03
C GLU A 56 14.83 -5.20 -12.80
N ASP A 57 14.80 -3.93 -13.19
CA ASP A 57 15.90 -2.99 -12.94
C ASP A 57 16.07 -2.75 -11.44
N LEU A 58 14.96 -2.62 -10.69
CA LEU A 58 15.00 -2.50 -9.23
C LEU A 58 15.65 -3.74 -8.61
N TRP A 59 15.27 -4.93 -9.07
CA TRP A 59 15.84 -6.17 -8.55
C TRP A 59 17.35 -6.24 -8.78
N ARG A 60 17.82 -5.87 -9.98
CA ARG A 60 19.27 -5.81 -10.27
C ARG A 60 19.99 -4.83 -9.34
N LEU A 61 19.46 -3.61 -9.18
CA LEU A 61 20.05 -2.60 -8.30
C LEU A 61 20.22 -3.12 -6.87
N VAL A 62 19.19 -3.76 -6.32
CA VAL A 62 19.21 -4.33 -4.97
C VAL A 62 20.15 -5.53 -4.88
N ALA A 63 20.09 -6.45 -5.85
CA ALA A 63 20.91 -7.65 -5.88
C ALA A 63 22.41 -7.33 -5.99
N ASP A 64 22.75 -6.29 -6.75
CA ASP A 64 24.12 -5.82 -6.95
C ASP A 64 24.58 -4.87 -5.81
N GLY A 65 23.68 -4.49 -4.89
CA GLY A 65 23.98 -3.64 -3.75
C GLY A 65 24.39 -2.21 -4.14
N VAL A 66 23.83 -1.70 -5.23
CA VAL A 66 24.19 -0.39 -5.80
C VAL A 66 23.56 0.74 -4.99
N ASP A 67 24.36 1.73 -4.61
CA ASP A 67 23.88 3.00 -4.07
C ASP A 67 23.42 3.92 -5.20
N ALA A 68 22.14 4.28 -5.18
CA ALA A 68 21.50 5.11 -6.19
C ALA A 68 21.48 6.60 -5.83
N VAL A 69 22.14 6.99 -4.75
CA VAL A 69 22.30 8.40 -4.35
C VAL A 69 23.20 9.12 -5.36
N SER A 70 22.79 10.33 -5.73
CA SER A 70 23.51 11.21 -6.66
C SER A 70 23.47 12.65 -6.18
N SER A 71 24.29 13.52 -6.79
CA SER A 71 24.18 14.95 -6.58
C SER A 71 22.84 15.51 -7.09
N PHE A 72 22.44 16.68 -6.61
CA PHE A 72 21.23 17.36 -7.09
C PHE A 72 21.22 17.48 -8.63
N PRO A 73 20.09 17.21 -9.30
CA PRO A 73 20.03 17.29 -10.75
C PRO A 73 20.12 18.75 -11.24
N ALA A 74 20.86 18.97 -12.32
CA ALA A 74 21.04 20.30 -12.91
C ALA A 74 19.83 20.80 -13.72
N ASP A 75 18.82 19.94 -13.93
CA ASP A 75 17.66 20.18 -14.80
C ASP A 75 16.40 20.60 -14.03
N ARG A 76 16.50 20.85 -12.72
CA ARG A 76 15.34 21.22 -11.86
C ARG A 76 15.16 22.72 -11.66
N GLY A 77 16.04 23.54 -12.22
CA GLY A 77 16.00 25.00 -12.07
C GLY A 77 16.41 25.49 -10.67
N TRP A 78 17.14 24.66 -9.90
CA TRP A 78 17.58 25.00 -8.55
C TRP A 78 18.93 25.72 -8.56
N ASP A 79 19.06 26.76 -7.72
CA ASP A 79 20.35 27.34 -7.38
C ASP A 79 20.99 26.53 -6.24
N VAL A 80 21.67 25.44 -6.61
CA VAL A 80 22.29 24.50 -5.66
C VAL A 80 23.33 25.19 -4.79
N GLY A 81 24.04 26.20 -5.33
CA GLY A 81 25.04 26.98 -4.58
C GLY A 81 24.41 27.80 -3.46
N ALA A 82 23.28 28.46 -3.72
CA ALA A 82 22.54 29.19 -2.70
C ALA A 82 21.88 28.27 -1.65
N LEU A 83 21.48 27.07 -2.08
CA LEU A 83 20.81 26.08 -1.23
C LEU A 83 21.75 25.39 -0.24
N PHE A 84 23.04 25.22 -0.55
CA PHE A 84 23.94 24.46 0.31
C PHE A 84 24.48 25.29 1.49
N ASP A 85 24.30 24.79 2.71
CA ASP A 85 24.89 25.31 3.94
C ASP A 85 25.48 24.16 4.78
N PRO A 86 26.80 23.96 4.79
CA PRO A 86 27.40 22.91 5.59
C PRO A 86 27.21 23.11 7.10
N SER A 87 26.88 24.33 7.57
CA SER A 87 26.57 24.59 8.99
C SER A 87 25.15 24.18 9.38
N GLY A 88 24.22 24.13 8.43
CA GLY A 88 22.80 23.87 8.67
C GLY A 88 22.06 24.97 9.42
N GLU A 89 22.66 26.14 9.63
CA GLU A 89 22.09 27.22 10.45
C GLU A 89 21.26 28.21 9.64
N ARG A 90 21.57 28.39 8.34
CA ARG A 90 20.86 29.35 7.48
C ARG A 90 19.46 28.83 7.14
N ALA A 91 18.43 29.59 7.51
CA ALA A 91 17.06 29.29 7.13
C ALA A 91 16.90 29.22 5.60
N GLY A 92 16.17 28.23 5.10
CA GLY A 92 15.95 28.03 3.66
C GLY A 92 17.10 27.35 2.91
N SER A 93 18.08 26.79 3.64
CA SER A 93 19.20 26.03 3.08
C SER A 93 19.17 24.55 3.52
N THR A 94 20.05 23.74 2.95
CA THR A 94 20.27 22.33 3.26
C THR A 94 21.74 22.05 3.47
N TYR A 95 22.07 21.17 4.41
CA TYR A 95 23.44 20.70 4.65
C TYR A 95 23.84 19.50 3.78
N SER A 96 22.94 19.03 2.90
CA SER A 96 23.21 17.98 1.92
C SER A 96 22.80 18.41 0.51
N VAL A 97 23.62 18.05 -0.47
CA VAL A 97 23.36 18.19 -1.92
C VAL A 97 23.32 16.85 -2.64
N GLU A 98 23.13 15.77 -1.88
CA GLU A 98 23.02 14.40 -2.39
C GLU A 98 21.66 13.80 -2.01
N GLY A 99 21.10 12.99 -2.91
CA GLY A 99 19.82 12.31 -2.73
C GLY A 99 19.47 11.36 -3.88
N GLY A 100 18.34 10.67 -3.74
CA GLY A 100 17.79 9.82 -4.81
C GLY A 100 16.85 10.62 -5.70
N PHE A 101 17.20 10.77 -6.98
CA PHE A 101 16.41 11.51 -7.96
C PHE A 101 16.00 10.62 -9.13
N LEU A 102 14.81 10.87 -9.69
CA LEU A 102 14.35 10.20 -10.90
C LEU A 102 15.02 10.80 -12.14
N ASP A 103 15.46 9.91 -13.03
CA ASP A 103 15.88 10.28 -14.38
C ASP A 103 14.66 10.69 -15.22
N GLY A 104 14.84 11.69 -16.09
CA GLY A 104 13.80 12.12 -17.04
C GLY A 104 12.49 12.56 -16.38
N ALA A 105 12.51 13.06 -15.14
CA ALA A 105 11.27 13.38 -14.42
C ALA A 105 10.47 14.53 -15.03
N GLY A 106 11.10 15.32 -15.92
CA GLY A 106 10.41 16.33 -16.73
C GLY A 106 9.81 15.77 -18.02
N ASP A 107 10.11 14.53 -18.40
CA ASP A 107 9.69 13.92 -19.65
C ASP A 107 8.26 13.37 -19.54
N PHE A 108 7.44 13.67 -20.55
CA PHE A 108 6.07 13.17 -20.63
C PHE A 108 5.62 13.08 -22.09
N ASP A 109 5.03 11.94 -22.48
CA ASP A 109 4.45 11.76 -23.80
C ASP A 109 3.01 12.32 -23.82
N ALA A 110 2.88 13.57 -24.26
CA ALA A 110 1.63 14.33 -24.21
C ALA A 110 0.85 14.37 -25.53
N ALA A 111 1.45 13.86 -26.62
CA ALA A 111 1.00 14.10 -27.99
C ALA A 111 -0.30 13.38 -28.37
#